data_AF-A0A9D8DLT1-F1
#
_entry.id   AF-A0A9D8DLT1-F1
#
_cell.length_a   1.000
_cell.length_b   1.000
_cell.length_c   1.000
_cell.angle_alpha   90.00
_cell.angle_beta   90.00
_cell.angle_gamma   90.00
#
_symmetry.space_group_name_H-M   'P 1'
#
loop_
_entity.id
_entity.type
_entity.pdbx_description
1 polymer ?
#
loop_
_entity_poly.entity_id
_entity_poly.type
_entity_poly.pdbx_seq_one_letter_code
_entity_poly.pdbx_strand_id
1 'polypeptide(L)'
;MDFDEIFEMFGIEPEGEDEAPEPPSFRATIRGSRLMVVAWMPHLLTSGPTGRLVRDRAEDGVTVADLWVTDDEPSEVIVEYLAVADRGRADRLLSRWAEAVGHGRLWLPDRLVTLDPDRPLGSAKVECPTCGAGWQDSGADFWENVRNCGRFPALCPICNADLPQWQWRPGRRSRRAPQRKA
;
A
#
# COMPACT_ATOMS: atom_id res chain seq x y z
N MET A 1 -18.71 -34.53 33.36
CA MET A 1 -17.35 -34.72 32.84
C MET A 1 -17.21 -33.66 31.80
N ASP A 2 -16.55 -32.58 32.22
CA ASP A 2 -16.36 -31.38 31.41
C ASP A 2 -15.34 -31.71 30.30
N PHE A 3 -15.43 -31.06 29.14
CA PHE A 3 -14.44 -31.25 28.08
C PHE A 3 -13.04 -30.84 28.56
N ASP A 4 -12.97 -29.85 29.46
CA ASP A 4 -11.74 -29.36 30.06
C ASP A 4 -11.04 -30.41 30.96
N GLU A 5 -11.80 -31.26 31.67
CA GLU A 5 -11.23 -32.35 32.50
C GLU A 5 -10.58 -33.46 31.64
N ILE A 6 -11.01 -33.62 30.39
CA ILE A 6 -10.46 -34.62 29.46
C ILE A 6 -9.10 -34.15 28.94
N PHE A 7 -8.93 -32.86 28.63
CA PHE A 7 -7.66 -32.31 28.13
C PHE A 7 -6.56 -32.32 29.19
N GLU A 8 -6.88 -31.98 30.44
CA GLU A 8 -5.92 -32.08 31.57
C GLU A 8 -5.45 -33.52 31.82
N MET A 9 -6.34 -34.51 31.64
CA MET A 9 -6.01 -35.92 31.85
C MET A 9 -5.05 -36.48 30.79
N PHE A 10 -4.99 -35.89 29.60
CA PHE A 10 -4.09 -36.31 28.51
C PHE A 10 -2.83 -35.45 28.36
N GLY A 11 -2.63 -34.42 29.20
CA GLY A 11 -1.45 -33.54 29.13
C GLY A 11 -1.33 -32.79 27.80
N ILE A 12 -2.46 -32.56 27.13
CA ILE A 12 -2.53 -31.77 25.91
C ILE A 12 -2.80 -30.35 26.39
N GLU A 13 -1.74 -29.56 26.56
CA GLU A 13 -1.91 -28.10 26.61
C GLU A 13 -2.64 -27.69 25.32
N PRO A 14 -3.70 -26.86 25.39
CA PRO A 14 -4.37 -26.41 24.18
C PRO A 14 -3.29 -25.78 23.29
N GLU A 15 -3.02 -26.42 22.14
CA GLU A 15 -2.19 -25.84 21.10
C GLU A 15 -2.77 -24.44 20.87
N GLY A 16 -1.99 -23.41 21.22
CA GLY A 16 -2.46 -22.03 21.19
C GLY A 16 -3.12 -21.80 19.84
N GLU A 17 -4.36 -21.30 19.86
CA GLU A 17 -5.14 -21.05 18.65
C GLU A 17 -4.22 -20.39 17.63
N ASP A 18 -3.87 -21.11 16.55
CA ASP A 18 -3.04 -20.57 15.47
C ASP A 18 -3.77 -19.34 14.94
N GLU A 19 -3.36 -18.17 15.44
CA GLU A 19 -4.02 -16.91 15.15
C GLU A 19 -3.91 -16.71 13.65
N ALA A 20 -5.06 -16.78 12.96
CA ALA A 20 -5.08 -16.72 11.52
C ALA A 20 -4.36 -15.43 11.08
N PRO A 21 -3.46 -15.49 10.09
CA PRO A 21 -2.69 -14.33 9.70
C PRO A 21 -3.62 -13.17 9.35
N GLU A 22 -3.30 -11.98 9.85
CA GLU A 22 -4.09 -10.79 9.59
C GLU A 22 -4.25 -10.57 8.08
N PRO A 23 -5.46 -10.21 7.62
CA PRO A 23 -5.67 -9.93 6.21
C PRO A 23 -4.82 -8.72 5.78
N PRO A 24 -4.46 -8.62 4.49
CA PRO A 24 -3.80 -7.44 3.97
C PRO A 24 -4.61 -6.17 4.26
N SER A 25 -3.93 -5.04 4.43
CA SER A 25 -4.58 -3.74 4.54
C SER A 25 -5.08 -3.25 3.18
N PHE A 26 -4.30 -3.51 2.11
CA PHE A 26 -4.62 -3.06 0.76
C PHE A 26 -4.30 -4.09 -0.31
N ARG A 27 -4.91 -3.92 -1.49
CA ARG A 27 -4.45 -4.52 -2.75
C ARG A 27 -3.97 -3.44 -3.71
N ALA A 28 -2.76 -3.61 -4.19
CA ALA A 28 -2.17 -2.83 -5.27
C ALA A 28 -2.38 -3.52 -6.63
N THR A 29 -2.80 -2.76 -7.64
CA THR A 29 -2.85 -3.20 -9.05
C THR A 29 -2.10 -2.20 -9.92
N ILE A 30 -1.14 -2.68 -10.71
CA ILE A 30 -0.24 -1.85 -11.49
C ILE A 30 -0.32 -2.25 -12.96
N ARG A 31 -0.58 -1.28 -13.83
CA ARG A 31 -0.56 -1.45 -15.29
C ARG A 31 0.06 -0.22 -15.94
N GLY A 32 1.12 -0.41 -16.72
CA GLY A 32 1.87 0.73 -17.26
C GLY A 32 2.42 1.58 -16.11
N SER A 33 2.16 2.89 -16.13
CA SER A 33 2.54 3.83 -15.06
C SER A 33 1.44 4.09 -14.03
N ARG A 34 0.33 3.35 -14.08
CA ARG A 34 -0.82 3.53 -13.19
C ARG A 34 -0.72 2.53 -12.04
N LEU A 35 -0.87 3.02 -10.82
CA LEU A 35 -0.99 2.25 -9.60
C LEU A 35 -2.39 2.51 -9.03
N MET A 36 -3.17 1.46 -8.80
CA MET A 36 -4.38 1.47 -8.00
C MET A 36 -4.03 0.87 -6.64
N VAL A 37 -4.50 1.48 -5.54
CA VAL A 37 -4.41 0.91 -4.19
C VAL A 37 -5.80 1.03 -3.60
N VAL A 38 -6.41 -0.12 -3.31
CA VAL A 38 -7.76 -0.23 -2.74
C VAL A 38 -7.67 -0.94 -1.39
N ALA A 39 -8.56 -0.60 -0.47
CA ALA A 39 -8.67 -1.34 0.79
C ALA A 39 -8.94 -2.81 0.47
N TRP A 40 -8.26 -3.70 1.18
CA TRP A 40 -8.50 -5.13 1.00
C TRP A 40 -9.89 -5.49 1.54
N MET A 41 -10.54 -6.46 0.90
CA MET A 41 -11.86 -6.96 1.29
C MET A 41 -11.91 -8.47 1.09
N PRO A 42 -12.71 -9.23 1.87
CA PRO A 42 -12.78 -10.69 1.76
C PRO A 42 -13.17 -11.23 0.36
N HIS A 43 -13.84 -10.46 -0.48
CA HIS A 43 -14.16 -10.91 -1.84
C HIS A 43 -12.96 -10.82 -2.81
N LEU A 44 -11.83 -10.25 -2.37
CA LEU A 44 -10.56 -10.21 -3.10
C LEU A 44 -9.71 -11.46 -2.89
N LEU A 45 -10.24 -12.51 -2.26
CA LEU A 45 -9.52 -13.76 -2.02
C LEU A 45 -8.86 -14.33 -3.28
N THR A 46 -7.64 -14.82 -3.09
CA THR A 46 -6.71 -15.30 -4.12
C THR A 46 -6.63 -16.81 -4.18
N SER A 47 -7.58 -17.52 -3.56
CA SER A 47 -7.65 -18.97 -3.56
C SER A 47 -8.51 -19.49 -4.73
N GLY A 48 -8.36 -20.77 -5.05
CA GLY A 48 -9.20 -21.43 -6.07
C GLY A 48 -9.08 -20.85 -7.48
N PRO A 49 -10.14 -20.93 -8.31
CA PRO A 49 -10.12 -20.48 -9.70
C PRO A 49 -9.83 -18.98 -9.87
N THR A 50 -10.28 -18.14 -8.93
CA THR A 50 -10.00 -16.68 -8.95
C THR A 50 -8.52 -16.39 -8.73
N GLY A 51 -7.84 -17.19 -7.89
CA GLY A 51 -6.39 -17.13 -7.70
C GLY A 51 -5.58 -17.37 -8.97
N ARG A 52 -6.04 -18.28 -9.84
CA ARG A 52 -5.42 -18.48 -11.15
C ARG A 52 -5.63 -17.27 -12.06
N LEU A 53 -6.85 -16.74 -12.10
CA LEU A 53 -7.15 -15.55 -12.90
C LEU A 53 -6.26 -14.35 -12.50
N VAL A 54 -6.01 -14.15 -11.20
CA VAL A 54 -5.10 -13.08 -10.73
C VAL A 54 -3.68 -13.32 -11.22
N ARG A 55 -3.14 -14.54 -11.07
CA ARG A 55 -1.78 -14.88 -11.52
C ARG A 55 -1.59 -14.70 -13.02
N ASP A 56 -2.56 -15.14 -13.82
CA ASP A 56 -2.52 -15.07 -15.28
C ASP A 56 -2.50 -13.61 -15.80
N ARG A 57 -2.94 -12.62 -15.00
CA ARG A 57 -2.88 -11.20 -15.38
C ARG A 57 -1.46 -10.67 -15.59
N ALA A 58 -0.43 -11.36 -15.09
CA ALA A 58 0.96 -11.02 -15.40
C ALA A 58 1.23 -11.02 -16.92
N GLU A 59 0.63 -11.96 -17.64
CA GLU A 59 0.76 -12.09 -19.11
C GLU A 59 0.12 -10.89 -19.85
N ASP A 60 -0.89 -10.25 -19.24
CA ASP A 60 -1.57 -9.06 -19.75
C ASP A 60 -0.86 -7.75 -19.36
N GLY A 61 0.35 -7.83 -18.80
CA GLY A 61 1.14 -6.67 -18.39
C GLY A 61 0.67 -6.04 -17.06
N VAL A 62 -0.04 -6.80 -16.22
CA VAL A 62 -0.58 -6.34 -14.93
C VAL A 62 0.18 -6.98 -13.78
N THR A 63 0.61 -6.16 -12.84
CA THR A 63 1.17 -6.62 -11.56
C THR A 63 0.13 -6.43 -10.46
N VAL A 64 -0.06 -7.45 -9.62
CA VAL A 64 -0.97 -7.41 -8.47
C VAL A 64 -0.16 -7.76 -7.22
N ALA A 65 -0.36 -6.99 -6.15
CA ALA A 65 0.27 -7.24 -4.86
C ALA A 65 -0.71 -6.96 -3.72
N ASP A 66 -0.64 -7.77 -2.68
CA ASP A 66 -1.28 -7.48 -1.40
C ASP A 66 -0.27 -6.77 -0.49
N LEU A 67 -0.78 -5.81 0.29
CA LEU A 67 0.00 -4.91 1.13
C LEU A 67 -0.49 -4.99 2.56
N TRP A 68 0.41 -5.24 3.50
CA TRP A 68 0.17 -5.11 4.94
C TRP A 68 0.83 -3.84 5.42
N VAL A 69 0.10 -3.01 6.15
CA VAL A 69 0.62 -1.78 6.75
C VAL A 69 0.61 -1.96 8.26
N THR A 70 1.76 -1.70 8.88
CA THR A 70 1.88 -1.69 10.34
C THR A 70 1.77 -0.26 10.86
N ASP A 71 1.18 -0.11 12.05
CA ASP A 71 1.05 1.16 12.75
C ASP A 71 2.30 1.52 13.58
N ASP A 72 3.45 0.89 13.31
CA ASP A 72 4.71 1.17 13.99
C ASP A 72 5.25 2.56 13.67
N GLU A 73 6.20 3.06 14.46
CA GLU A 73 6.96 4.27 14.16
C GLU A 73 8.45 3.92 13.88
N PRO A 74 8.93 3.99 12.62
CA PRO A 74 8.20 4.39 11.43
C PRO A 74 7.30 3.29 10.87
N SER A 75 6.20 3.69 10.24
CA SER A 75 5.23 2.74 9.66
C SER A 75 5.86 1.97 8.50
N GLU A 76 5.48 0.71 8.43
CA GLU A 76 6.03 -0.24 7.49
C GLU A 76 4.97 -0.74 6.52
N VAL A 77 5.40 -1.03 5.30
CA VAL A 77 4.56 -1.72 4.32
C VAL A 77 5.24 -3.00 3.90
N ILE A 78 4.55 -4.13 4.03
CA ILE A 78 5.01 -5.44 3.56
C ILE A 78 4.30 -5.77 2.26
N VAL A 79 5.05 -6.18 1.24
CA VAL A 79 4.52 -6.45 -0.11
C VAL A 79 4.57 -7.94 -0.41
N GLU A 80 3.42 -8.54 -0.69
CA GLU A 80 3.33 -9.86 -1.31
C GLU A 80 2.83 -9.74 -2.74
N TYR A 81 3.61 -10.21 -3.71
CA TYR A 81 3.20 -10.18 -5.11
C TYR A 81 2.40 -11.43 -5.49
N LEU A 82 1.20 -11.20 -5.99
CA LEU A 82 0.29 -12.24 -6.48
C LEU A 82 0.47 -12.49 -7.99
N ALA A 83 0.84 -11.46 -8.73
CA ALA A 83 1.13 -11.52 -10.16
C ALA A 83 2.17 -10.45 -10.50
N VAL A 84 3.18 -10.77 -11.33
CA VAL A 84 4.28 -9.84 -11.62
C VAL A 84 4.55 -9.77 -13.11
N ALA A 85 4.19 -8.65 -13.72
CA ALA A 85 4.49 -8.36 -15.11
C ALA A 85 5.82 -7.59 -15.29
N ASP A 86 6.06 -6.59 -14.45
CA ASP A 86 7.29 -5.77 -14.47
C ASP A 86 7.67 -5.41 -13.03
N ARG A 87 8.51 -6.26 -12.43
CA ARG A 87 8.93 -6.13 -11.03
C ARG A 87 9.62 -4.80 -10.74
N GLY A 88 10.57 -4.40 -11.60
CA GLY A 88 11.33 -3.17 -11.39
C GLY A 88 10.44 -1.93 -11.42
N ARG A 89 9.41 -1.92 -12.27
CA ARG A 89 8.42 -0.84 -12.28
C ARG A 89 7.51 -0.88 -11.06
N ALA A 90 7.05 -2.06 -10.68
CA ALA A 90 6.18 -2.22 -9.54
C ALA A 90 6.86 -1.73 -8.25
N ASP A 91 8.09 -2.17 -8.01
CA ASP A 91 8.91 -1.73 -6.88
C ASP A 91 9.04 -0.20 -6.86
N ARG A 92 9.38 0.43 -8.00
CA ARG A 92 9.51 1.90 -8.07
C ARG A 92 8.20 2.63 -7.78
N LEU A 93 7.07 2.12 -8.28
CA LEU A 93 5.76 2.75 -8.06
C LEU A 93 5.32 2.59 -6.61
N LEU A 94 5.50 1.41 -6.03
CA LEU A 94 5.17 1.14 -4.62
C LEU A 94 6.07 1.94 -3.68
N SER A 95 7.39 1.99 -3.91
CA SER A 95 8.30 2.83 -3.08
C SER A 95 7.92 4.30 -3.14
N ARG A 96 7.64 4.84 -4.34
CA ARG A 96 7.23 6.24 -4.48
C ARG A 96 5.88 6.52 -3.85
N TRP A 97 4.94 5.60 -3.96
CA TRP A 97 3.63 5.72 -3.30
C TRP A 97 3.80 5.69 -1.78
N ALA A 98 4.52 4.71 -1.25
CA ALA A 98 4.74 4.54 0.18
C ALA A 98 5.45 5.76 0.80
N GLU A 99 6.46 6.30 0.12
CA GLU A 99 7.15 7.53 0.52
C GLU A 99 6.18 8.74 0.51
N ALA A 100 5.32 8.84 -0.51
CA ALA A 100 4.38 9.96 -0.64
C ALA A 100 3.33 9.99 0.48
N VAL A 101 2.86 8.82 0.90
CA VAL A 101 1.82 8.68 1.94
C VAL A 101 2.40 8.72 3.36
N GLY A 102 3.73 8.62 3.49
CA GLY A 102 4.45 8.83 4.76
C GLY A 102 4.97 7.57 5.44
N HIS A 103 5.04 6.43 4.75
CA HIS A 103 5.67 5.23 5.30
C HIS A 103 7.20 5.39 5.33
N GLY A 104 7.84 4.84 6.36
CA GLY A 104 9.30 4.90 6.50
C GLY A 104 10.01 3.66 5.99
N ARG A 105 9.32 2.52 5.87
CA ARG A 105 9.90 1.26 5.39
C ARG A 105 8.96 0.55 4.42
N LEU A 106 9.55 -0.06 3.38
CA LEU A 106 8.85 -0.94 2.45
C LEU A 106 9.63 -2.26 2.33
N TRP A 107 9.03 -3.35 2.81
CA TRP A 107 9.54 -4.71 2.65
C TRP A 107 9.07 -5.29 1.33
N LEU A 108 9.99 -5.35 0.38
CA LEU A 108 9.84 -6.13 -0.84
C LEU A 108 10.28 -7.57 -0.55
N PRO A 109 9.79 -8.59 -1.30
CA PRO A 109 10.13 -9.99 -1.07
C PRO A 109 11.63 -10.32 -0.92
N ASP A 110 12.49 -9.53 -1.56
CA ASP A 110 13.95 -9.74 -1.60
C ASP A 110 14.75 -8.69 -0.84
N ARG A 111 14.12 -7.60 -0.36
CA ARG A 111 14.86 -6.48 0.26
C ARG A 111 13.97 -5.50 1.01
N LEU A 112 14.58 -4.85 2.00
CA LEU A 112 14.04 -3.67 2.66
C LEU A 112 14.43 -2.39 1.90
N VAL A 113 13.45 -1.50 1.69
CA VAL A 113 13.66 -0.14 1.19
C VAL A 113 13.35 0.85 2.32
N THR A 114 14.35 1.64 2.71
CA THR A 114 14.17 2.76 3.65
C THR A 114 13.69 3.99 2.89
N LEU A 115 12.64 4.63 3.40
CA LEU A 115 11.99 5.80 2.81
C LEU A 115 12.24 7.04 3.67
N ASP A 116 12.01 8.23 3.09
CA ASP A 116 12.19 9.52 3.75
C ASP A 116 10.79 10.14 4.01
N PRO A 117 10.12 9.80 5.14
CA PRO A 117 8.77 10.31 5.43
C PRO A 117 8.73 11.83 5.66
N ASP A 118 9.88 12.42 5.99
CA ASP A 118 10.07 13.87 6.17
C ASP A 118 10.34 14.61 4.86
N ARG A 119 10.32 13.91 3.72
CA ARG A 119 10.51 14.53 2.43
C ARG A 119 9.44 15.60 2.20
N PRO A 120 9.81 16.81 1.76
CA PRO A 120 8.83 17.84 1.45
C PRO A 120 7.80 17.33 0.44
N LEU A 121 6.52 17.43 0.79
CA LEU A 121 5.45 16.77 0.05
C LEU A 121 5.12 17.46 -1.29
N GLY A 122 5.40 18.75 -1.47
CA GLY A 122 5.15 19.41 -2.77
C GLY A 122 3.70 19.25 -3.23
N SER A 123 3.49 18.71 -4.45
CA SER A 123 2.16 18.61 -5.07
C SER A 123 1.86 17.21 -5.59
N ALA A 124 0.61 16.76 -5.51
CA ALA A 124 0.11 15.55 -6.14
C ALA A 124 -0.94 15.88 -7.21
N LYS A 125 -1.04 15.05 -8.26
CA LYS A 125 -2.07 15.20 -9.28
C LYS A 125 -2.61 13.86 -9.78
N VAL A 126 -3.85 13.83 -10.25
CA VAL A 126 -4.47 12.64 -10.85
C VAL A 126 -5.42 13.04 -11.97
N GLU A 127 -5.63 12.13 -12.91
CA GLU A 127 -6.64 12.26 -13.96
C GLU A 127 -7.58 11.05 -13.86
N CYS A 128 -8.88 11.30 -13.85
CA CYS A 128 -9.88 10.24 -13.83
C CYS A 128 -9.91 9.53 -15.19
N PRO A 129 -9.69 8.20 -15.24
CA PRO A 129 -9.70 7.47 -16.51
C PRO A 129 -11.12 7.35 -17.11
N THR A 130 -12.16 7.63 -16.31
CA THR A 130 -13.57 7.49 -16.73
C THR A 130 -14.12 8.79 -17.31
N CYS A 131 -14.06 9.90 -16.56
CA CYS A 131 -14.61 11.18 -17.01
C CYS A 131 -13.57 12.19 -17.50
N GLY A 132 -12.28 11.89 -17.40
CA GLY A 132 -11.18 12.78 -17.81
C GLY A 132 -10.90 13.96 -16.87
N ALA A 133 -11.63 14.09 -15.76
CA ALA A 133 -11.39 15.18 -14.80
C ALA A 133 -9.98 15.09 -14.18
N GLY A 134 -9.24 16.19 -14.25
CA GLY A 134 -7.91 16.34 -13.65
C GLY A 134 -7.95 17.08 -12.31
N TRP A 135 -7.17 16.60 -11.34
CA TRP A 135 -7.09 17.14 -9.99
C TRP A 135 -5.63 17.36 -9.60
N GLN A 136 -5.38 18.41 -8.82
CA GLN A 136 -4.06 18.70 -8.26
C GLN A 136 -4.23 19.34 -6.89
N ASP A 137 -3.42 18.93 -5.92
CA ASP A 137 -3.39 19.50 -4.58
C ASP A 137 -1.97 19.54 -4.00
N SER A 138 -1.76 20.46 -3.07
CA SER A 138 -0.53 20.64 -2.29
C SER A 138 -0.81 21.20 -0.87
N GLY A 139 -2.08 21.32 -0.47
CA GLY A 139 -2.49 21.88 0.80
C GLY A 139 -2.12 20.99 1.99
N ALA A 140 -1.97 21.60 3.16
CA ALA A 140 -1.66 20.87 4.39
C ALA A 140 -2.77 19.86 4.74
N ASP A 141 -4.03 20.29 4.68
CA ASP A 141 -5.21 19.45 4.98
C ASP A 141 -5.30 18.24 4.04
N PHE A 142 -4.96 18.42 2.76
CA PHE A 142 -4.88 17.32 1.80
C PHE A 142 -3.85 16.27 2.24
N TRP A 143 -2.66 16.71 2.61
CA TRP A 143 -1.58 15.82 3.03
C TRP A 143 -1.83 15.16 4.38
N GLU A 144 -2.45 15.87 5.31
CA GLU A 144 -2.92 15.31 6.58
C GLU A 144 -3.92 14.18 6.32
N ASN A 145 -4.92 14.40 5.45
CA ASN A 145 -5.87 13.36 5.07
C ASN A 145 -5.20 12.15 4.38
N VAL A 146 -4.24 12.39 3.47
CA VAL A 146 -3.48 11.30 2.82
C VAL A 146 -2.74 10.44 3.85
N ARG A 147 -2.10 11.06 4.84
CA ARG A 147 -1.38 10.35 5.91
C ARG A 147 -2.32 9.58 6.81
N ASN A 148 -3.42 10.21 7.25
CA ASN A 148 -4.42 9.56 8.10
C ASN A 148 -5.08 8.35 7.43
N CYS A 149 -5.24 8.38 6.10
CA CYS A 149 -5.79 7.27 5.33
C CYS A 149 -4.75 6.24 4.87
N GLY A 150 -3.44 6.54 4.97
CA GLY A 150 -2.37 5.72 4.40
C GLY A 150 -2.41 5.59 2.87
N ARG A 151 -3.21 6.43 2.17
CA ARG A 151 -3.38 6.39 0.71
C ARG A 151 -3.95 7.68 0.16
N PHE A 152 -3.79 7.89 -1.15
CA PHE A 152 -4.49 8.97 -1.85
C PHE A 152 -6.00 8.70 -2.00
N PRO A 153 -6.82 9.75 -2.20
CA PRO A 153 -8.21 9.61 -2.58
C PRO A 153 -8.37 8.68 -3.78
N ALA A 154 -9.18 7.63 -3.62
CA ALA A 154 -9.38 6.59 -4.62
C ALA A 154 -10.70 6.72 -5.39
N LEU A 155 -11.54 7.73 -5.11
CA LEU A 155 -12.81 7.93 -5.81
C LEU A 155 -12.86 9.32 -6.44
N CYS A 156 -13.36 9.39 -7.67
CA CYS A 156 -13.59 10.65 -8.37
C CYS A 156 -14.83 11.35 -7.80
N PRO A 157 -14.74 12.59 -7.29
CA PRO A 157 -15.90 13.28 -6.71
C PRO A 157 -16.96 13.68 -7.75
N ILE A 158 -16.68 13.54 -9.05
CA ILE A 158 -17.59 13.91 -10.14
C ILE A 158 -18.38 12.71 -10.67
N CYS A 159 -17.70 11.59 -10.95
CA CYS A 159 -18.33 10.41 -11.56
C CYS A 159 -18.32 9.16 -10.66
N ASN A 160 -17.73 9.26 -9.47
CA ASN A 160 -17.59 8.18 -8.51
C ASN A 160 -16.81 6.94 -9.00
N ALA A 161 -16.09 7.05 -10.12
CA ALA A 161 -15.20 6.00 -10.60
C ALA A 161 -13.91 5.94 -9.76
N ASP A 162 -13.29 4.76 -9.72
CA ASP A 162 -12.01 4.57 -9.06
C ASP A 162 -10.90 5.40 -9.71
N LEU A 163 -10.09 6.04 -8.88
CA LEU A 163 -8.93 6.82 -9.27
C LEU A 163 -7.64 6.04 -9.03
N PRO A 164 -6.65 6.14 -9.94
CA PRO A 164 -5.31 5.72 -9.63
C PRO A 164 -4.73 6.57 -8.50
N GLN A 165 -3.76 6.00 -7.79
CA GLN A 165 -2.93 6.72 -6.85
C GLN A 165 -2.29 7.92 -7.54
N TRP A 166 -2.22 9.04 -6.83
CA TRP A 166 -1.89 10.32 -7.43
C TRP A 166 -0.38 10.39 -7.76
N GLN A 167 -0.06 11.07 -8.85
CA GLN A 167 1.32 11.34 -9.24
C GLN A 167 1.91 12.40 -8.33
N TRP A 168 2.67 11.96 -7.34
CA TRP A 168 3.33 12.83 -6.37
C TRP A 168 4.62 13.45 -6.90
N ARG A 169 4.76 14.78 -6.80
CA ARG A 169 6.00 15.51 -7.04
C ARG A 169 6.49 16.11 -5.73
N PRO A 170 7.62 15.61 -5.16
CA PRO A 170 8.13 16.13 -3.91
C PRO A 170 8.54 17.60 -4.07
N GLY A 171 8.36 18.34 -2.99
CA GLY A 171 8.79 19.72 -2.86
C GLY A 171 10.32 19.83 -2.88
N ARG A 172 10.81 21.02 -3.18
CA ARG A 172 12.25 21.29 -3.08
C ARG A 172 12.62 21.38 -1.59
N ARG A 173 13.62 20.61 -1.17
CA ARG A 173 14.29 20.87 0.11
C ARG A 173 14.86 22.29 0.05
N SER A 174 14.41 23.16 0.96
CA SER A 174 15.04 24.45 1.16
C SER A 174 16.52 24.20 1.46
N ARG A 175 17.42 24.75 0.63
CA ARG A 175 18.85 24.80 0.97
C ARG A 175 18.98 25.76 2.14
N ARG A 176 18.92 25.24 3.37
CA ARG A 176 19.30 26.01 4.55
C ARG A 176 20.77 26.39 4.37
N ALA A 177 21.04 27.67 4.14
CA ALA A 177 22.41 28.17 4.11
C ALA A 177 23.08 27.85 5.44
N PRO A 178 24.35 27.39 5.48
CA PRO A 178 25.04 27.13 6.73
C PRO A 178 25.06 28.44 7.53
N GLN A 179 24.49 28.40 8.73
CA GLN A 179 24.60 29.51 9.67
C GLN A 179 26.09 29.70 9.97
N ARG A 180 26.68 30.78 9.45
CA ARG A 180 28.00 31.23 9.86
C ARG A 180 27.90 31.59 11.34
N LYS A 181 28.50 30.76 12.21
CA LYS A 181 28.78 31.16 13.59
C LYS A 181 29.71 32.37 13.53
N ALA A 182 29.27 33.48 14.13
CA ALA A 182 30.09 34.65 14.38
C ALA A 182 31.03 34.38 15.57
#